data_AF-A0A7Y8L6A1-F1
#
_entry.id   AF-A0A7Y8L6A1-F1
#
_cell.length_a   1.000
_cell.length_b   1.000
_cell.length_c   1.000
_cell.angle_alpha   90.00
_cell.angle_beta   90.00
_cell.angle_gamma   90.00
#
_symmetry.space_group_name_H-M   'P 1'
#
loop_
_entity.id
_entity.type
_entity.pdbx_description
1 polymer ?
#
loop_
_entity_poly.entity_id
_entity_poly.type
_entity_poly.pdbx_seq_one_letter_code
_entity_poly.pdbx_strand_id
1 'polypeptide(L)' 'MKEQMSHRERVMAAVSHRQPDRVPIDLGGTRDSSIVVEGYERLKKHFGI' A
#
# COMPACT_ATOMS: atom_id res chain seq x y z
N MET A 1 12.49 -10.68 22.61
CA MET A 1 12.40 -10.46 21.15
C MET A 1 11.76 -9.10 20.94
N LYS A 2 12.40 -8.15 20.25
CA LYS A 2 11.71 -6.89 19.90
C LYS A 2 10.52 -7.24 19.01
N GLU A 3 9.33 -6.75 19.35
CA GLU A 3 8.14 -6.89 18.50
C GLU A 3 8.50 -6.40 17.09
N GLN A 4 8.37 -7.29 16.11
CA GLN A 4 8.72 -7.01 14.73
C GLN A 4 7.60 -6.17 14.12
N MET A 5 7.89 -4.93 13.73
CA MET A 5 6.91 -4.08 13.06
C MET A 5 6.64 -4.63 11.66
N SER A 6 5.36 -4.71 11.28
CA SER A 6 4.95 -4.92 9.90
C SER A 6 5.50 -3.82 8.97
N HIS A 7 5.48 -4.08 7.66
CA HIS A 7 5.90 -3.09 6.67
C HIS A 7 5.11 -1.78 6.79
N ARG A 8 3.79 -1.88 6.97
CA ARG A 8 2.90 -0.73 7.12
C ARG A 8 3.18 0.04 8.40
N GLU A 9 3.37 -0.64 9.52
CA GLU A 9 3.65 0.00 10.81
C GLU A 9 4.95 0.81 10.77
N ARG A 10 5.99 0.29 10.10
CA ARG A 10 7.25 1.04 9.92
C ARG A 10 7.05 2.34 9.15
N VAL A 11 6.33 2.30 8.03
CA VAL A 11 6.03 3.50 7.23
C VAL A 11 5.26 4.51 8.09
N MET A 12 4.23 4.05 8.80
CA MET A 12 3.43 4.92 9.66
C MET A 12 4.23 5.51 10.83
N ALA A 13 5.15 4.74 11.42
CA ALA A 13 6.06 5.22 12.47
C ALA A 13 6.96 6.35 11.95
N ALA A 14 7.61 6.15 10.79
CA ALA A 14 8.47 7.15 10.17
C ALA A 14 7.71 8.43 9.80
N VAL A 15 6.52 8.33 9.20
CA VAL A 15 5.63 9.47 8.91
C VAL A 15 5.23 10.20 10.20
N SER A 16 5.06 9.47 11.30
CA SER A 16 4.76 10.03 12.62
C SER A 16 6.00 10.52 13.37
N HIS A 17 7.17 10.61 12.72
CA HIS A 17 8.44 10.97 13.34
C HIS A 17 8.86 10.08 14.54
N ARG A 18 8.45 8.80 14.53
CA ARG A 18 8.84 7.78 15.51
C ARG A 18 9.85 6.82 14.90
N GLN A 19 10.82 6.36 15.70
CA GLN A 19 11.87 5.45 15.21
C GLN A 19 11.30 4.05 14.92
N PRO A 20 11.36 3.57 13.67
CA PRO A 20 10.96 2.20 13.33
C PRO A 20 12.04 1.18 13.74
N ASP A 21 11.67 -0.10 13.79
CA ASP A 21 12.59 -1.21 14.09
C ASP A 21 13.67 -1.43 13.01
N ARG A 22 13.44 -0.93 11.79
CA ARG A 22 14.41 -0.80 10.68
C ARG A 22 13.92 0.22 9.66
N VAL A 23 14.80 0.61 8.72
CA VAL A 23 14.48 1.54 7.63
C VAL A 23 13.24 1.04 6.85
N PRO A 24 12.18 1.86 6.72
CA PRO A 24 11.00 1.51 5.91
C PRO A 24 11.34 1.56 4.41
N ILE A 25 10.73 0.67 3.64
CA ILE A 25 10.78 0.68 2.17
C ILE A 25 9.34 0.86 1.70
N ASP A 26 9.12 1.94 0.95
CA ASP A 26 7.89 2.17 0.20
C ASP A 26 8.21 2.10 -1.30
N LEU A 27 7.41 1.35 -2.06
CA LEU A 27 7.57 1.19 -3.50
C LEU A 27 6.72 2.21 -4.29
N GLY A 28 6.09 3.17 -3.61
CA GLY A 28 5.35 4.26 -4.26
C GLY A 28 4.12 3.79 -5.01
N GLY A 29 3.52 2.65 -4.59
CA GLY A 29 2.29 2.16 -5.18
C GLY A 29 1.14 3.14 -4.90
N THR A 30 0.61 3.77 -5.93
CA THR A 30 -0.55 4.66 -5.82
C THR A 30 -1.75 4.02 -6.51
N ARG A 31 -2.97 4.34 -6.05
CA ARG A 31 -4.18 3.96 -6.79
C ARG A 31 -4.26 4.66 -8.15
N ASP A 32 -3.61 5.81 -8.27
CA ASP A 32 -3.61 6.68 -9.44
C ASP A 32 -2.74 6.13 -10.59
N SER A 33 -1.67 5.38 -10.28
CA SER A 33 -0.86 4.64 -11.26
C SER A 33 -1.28 3.18 -11.44
N SER A 34 -2.33 2.75 -10.73
CA SER A 34 -2.88 1.39 -10.82
C SER A 34 -3.99 1.31 -11.88
N ILE A 35 -4.60 0.14 -12.05
CA ILE A 35 -5.77 0.02 -12.92
C ILE A 35 -6.90 0.90 -12.38
N VAL A 36 -7.49 1.72 -13.26
CA VAL A 36 -8.65 2.55 -12.91
C VAL A 36 -9.80 1.62 -12.57
N VAL A 37 -10.16 1.57 -11.28
CA VAL A 37 -11.14 0.60 -10.73
C VAL A 37 -12.46 0.70 -11.47
N GLU A 38 -12.93 1.93 -11.73
CA GLU A 38 -14.18 2.17 -12.46
C GLU A 38 -14.11 1.63 -13.90
N GLY A 39 -12.95 1.74 -14.55
CA GLY A 39 -12.73 1.17 -15.89
C GLY A 39 -12.72 -0.35 -15.86
N TYR A 40 -12.06 -0.93 -14.86
CA TYR A 40 -11.99 -2.38 -14.68
C TYR A 40 -13.36 -3.00 -14.39
N GLU A 41 -14.17 -2.37 -13.54
CA GLU A 41 -15.53 -2.87 -13.25
C GLU A 41 -16.44 -2.78 -14.49
N ARG A 42 -16.33 -1.73 -15.31
CA ARG A 42 -17.05 -1.66 -16.59
C ARG A 42 -16.62 -2.78 -17.54
N LEU A 43 -15.33 -3.11 -17.58
CA LEU A 43 -14.80 -4.18 -18.41
C LEU A 43 -15.31 -5.56 -17.97
N LYS A 44 -15.26 -5.84 -16.68
CA LYS A 44 -15.82 -7.08 -16.10
C LYS A 44 -17.29 -7.26 -16.47
N LYS A 45 -18.08 -6.20 -16.30
CA LYS A 45 -19.51 -6.19 -16.67
C LYS A 45 -19.72 -6.49 -18.17
N HIS A 46 -18.88 -5.97 -19.06
CA HIS A 46 -18.97 -6.26 -20.49
C HIS A 46 -18.77 -7.74 -20.80
N PHE A 47 -17.86 -8.42 -20.07
CA PHE A 47 -17.57 -9.84 -20.25
C PHE A 47 -18.41 -10.78 -19.35
N GLY A 48 -19.30 -10.25 -18.51
CA GLY A 48 -20.13 -11.04 -17.61
C GLY A 48 -19.38 -11.71 -16.45
N ILE A 49 -18.27 -11.10 -16.01
CA ILE A 49 -17.47 -11.52 -14.85
C ILE A 49 -17.85 -10.70 -13.61
#